data_AF-A0A4Q3CGV1-F1
#
_entry.id   AF-A0A4Q3CGV1-F1
#
_cell.length_a   1.000
_cell.length_b   1.000
_cell.length_c   1.000
_cell.angle_alpha   90.00
_cell.angle_beta   90.00
_cell.angle_gamma   90.00
#
_symmetry.space_group_name_H-M   'P 1'
#
loop_
_entity.id
_entity.type
_entity.pdbx_description
1 polymer ?
#
loop_
_entity_poly.entity_id
_entity_poly.type
_entity_poly.pdbx_seq_one_letter_code
_entity_poly.pdbx_strand_id
1 'polypeptide(L)'
;MGNKGLERYLFLYLPWVLSELLSSDPYLSYLVAWMGSFVIFALTLTGWVKPIPNDRTFGEQLMRPLFIVHIIFAGYMCSTSIFYFLNVLGYDNFEKAIGGPLINQTKLELTAQCQRFYCLGHAAFVSGILGFMKYEKKKTYYIEVNTLANLLMRIAIISFPVSIIFWRLPGLSQFYFQLNSLSFIAGTLALAFAIPLKKPTNTIICGVLYIFNFYQALISGFKEPIII
;
A
#
# COMPACT_ATOMS: atom_id res chain seq x y z
N MET A 1 5.21 -28.45 -8.45
CA MET A 1 6.46 -27.89 -7.87
C MET A 1 6.45 -28.21 -6.39
N GLY A 2 7.38 -29.05 -5.94
CA GLY A 2 7.36 -29.69 -4.63
C GLY A 2 7.17 -28.71 -3.47
N ASN A 3 6.50 -29.19 -2.42
CA ASN A 3 6.25 -28.47 -1.17
C ASN A 3 7.62 -28.09 -0.58
N LYS A 4 8.11 -26.89 -0.91
CA LYS A 4 9.31 -26.31 -0.32
C LYS A 4 9.05 -26.26 1.19
N GLY A 5 9.86 -26.96 1.97
CA GLY A 5 9.51 -27.28 3.35
C GLY A 5 9.53 -26.05 4.27
N LEU A 6 9.04 -26.28 5.49
CA LEU A 6 8.93 -25.28 6.55
C LEU A 6 10.28 -24.59 6.85
N GLU A 7 11.40 -25.22 6.52
CA GLU A 7 12.75 -24.66 6.71
C GLU A 7 12.94 -23.29 6.05
N ARG A 8 12.29 -23.03 4.91
CA ARG A 8 12.45 -21.73 4.23
C ARG A 8 11.79 -20.57 4.99
N TYR A 9 10.82 -20.86 5.84
CA TYR A 9 10.24 -19.85 6.72
C TYR A 9 11.23 -19.45 7.81
N LEU A 10 12.07 -20.37 8.28
CA LEU A 10 13.10 -20.05 9.29
C LEU A 10 14.12 -19.04 8.75
N PHE A 11 14.44 -19.11 7.45
CA PHE A 11 15.32 -18.12 6.82
C PHE A 11 14.79 -16.69 6.87
N LEU A 12 13.46 -16.48 7.02
CA LEU A 12 12.90 -15.14 7.20
C LEU A 12 13.28 -14.52 8.56
N TYR A 13 13.56 -15.35 9.56
CA TYR A 13 13.94 -14.89 10.90
C TYR A 13 15.44 -14.74 11.06
N LEU A 14 16.24 -15.21 10.10
CA LEU A 14 17.71 -15.16 10.18
C LEU A 14 18.24 -13.73 10.38
N PRO A 15 17.76 -12.69 9.67
CA PRO A 15 18.28 -11.34 9.89
C PRO A 15 18.01 -10.81 11.30
N TRP A 16 16.84 -11.13 11.87
CA TRP A 16 16.54 -10.80 13.26
C TRP A 16 17.48 -11.52 14.23
N VAL A 17 17.69 -12.83 14.08
CA VAL A 17 18.63 -13.59 14.92
C VAL A 17 20.04 -13.00 14.85
N LEU A 18 20.53 -12.70 13.65
CA LEU A 18 21.83 -12.07 13.45
C LEU A 18 21.91 -10.70 14.13
N SER A 19 20.86 -9.89 14.03
CA SER A 19 20.83 -8.59 14.70
C SER A 19 20.83 -8.70 16.23
N GLU A 20 20.19 -9.74 16.79
CA GLU A 20 20.13 -9.98 18.23
C GLU A 20 21.48 -10.47 18.78
N LEU A 21 22.18 -11.33 18.03
CA LEU A 21 23.54 -11.76 18.36
C LEU A 21 24.54 -10.60 18.35
N LEU A 22 24.27 -9.57 17.54
CA LEU A 22 25.05 -8.33 17.47
C LEU A 22 24.55 -7.25 18.42
N SER A 23 23.66 -7.56 19.38
CA SER A 23 23.06 -6.57 20.29
C SER A 23 24.07 -5.76 21.12
N SER A 24 25.29 -6.28 21.31
CA SER A 24 26.40 -5.56 21.95
C SER A 24 26.91 -4.37 21.13
N ASP A 25 26.68 -4.35 19.82
CA ASP A 25 26.99 -3.23 18.93
C ASP A 25 25.67 -2.68 18.34
N PRO A 26 25.12 -1.59 18.90
CA PRO A 26 23.86 -1.02 18.43
C PRO A 26 23.87 -0.58 16.98
N TYR A 27 25.02 -0.17 16.43
CA TYR A 27 25.15 0.28 15.05
C TYR A 27 24.98 -0.89 14.09
N LEU A 28 25.77 -1.95 14.31
CA LEU A 28 25.70 -3.16 13.49
C LEU A 28 24.37 -3.88 13.67
N SER A 29 23.89 -3.99 14.91
CA SER A 29 22.59 -4.58 15.22
C SER A 29 21.46 -3.89 14.45
N TYR A 30 21.43 -2.55 14.47
CA TYR A 30 20.46 -1.76 13.73
C TYR A 30 20.55 -2.01 12.22
N LEU A 31 21.76 -1.90 11.64
CA LEU A 31 21.96 -2.02 10.19
C LEU A 31 21.62 -3.42 9.68
N VAL A 32 21.96 -4.46 10.43
CA VAL A 32 21.62 -5.85 10.08
C VAL A 32 20.10 -6.06 10.12
N ALA A 33 19.42 -5.55 11.15
CA ALA A 33 17.95 -5.63 11.22
C ALA A 33 17.27 -4.81 10.10
N TRP A 34 17.80 -3.62 9.79
CA TRP A 34 17.31 -2.76 8.73
C TRP A 34 17.46 -3.38 7.34
N MET A 35 18.67 -3.84 6.99
CA MET A 35 18.93 -4.60 5.76
C MET A 35 18.15 -5.91 5.72
N GLY A 36 17.96 -6.53 6.88
CA GLY A 36 17.19 -7.76 7.05
C GLY A 36 15.79 -7.67 6.49
N SER A 37 15.11 -6.55 6.70
CA SER A 37 13.76 -6.34 6.14
C SER A 37 13.76 -6.30 4.61
N PHE A 38 14.77 -5.73 3.97
CA PHE A 38 14.91 -5.77 2.50
C PHE A 38 15.21 -7.19 1.99
N VAL A 39 15.98 -7.97 2.76
CA VAL A 39 16.22 -9.39 2.44
C VAL A 39 14.93 -10.19 2.53
N ILE A 40 14.12 -10.01 3.60
CA ILE A 40 12.79 -10.64 3.73
C ILE A 40 11.91 -10.27 2.53
N PHE A 41 11.91 -8.99 2.13
CA PHE A 41 11.19 -8.52 0.95
C PHE A 41 11.64 -9.24 -0.33
N ALA A 42 12.96 -9.33 -0.57
CA ALA A 42 13.50 -10.00 -1.75
C ALA A 42 13.21 -11.50 -1.79
N LEU A 43 13.40 -12.23 -0.67
CA LEU A 43 13.19 -13.68 -0.60
C LEU A 43 11.72 -14.08 -0.84
N THR A 44 10.80 -13.20 -0.47
CA THR A 44 9.36 -13.48 -0.53
C THR A 44 8.79 -13.10 -1.90
N LEU A 45 9.15 -11.94 -2.45
CA LEU A 45 8.69 -11.48 -3.76
C LEU A 45 9.33 -12.21 -4.94
N THR A 46 10.47 -12.87 -4.75
CA THR A 46 11.04 -13.80 -5.75
C THR A 46 10.37 -15.17 -5.74
N GLY A 47 9.45 -15.44 -4.79
CA GLY A 47 8.84 -16.74 -4.61
C GLY A 47 9.83 -17.82 -4.12
N TRP A 48 10.96 -17.41 -3.55
CA TRP A 48 11.96 -18.33 -3.03
C TRP A 48 11.42 -19.13 -1.86
N VAL A 49 10.77 -18.46 -0.89
CA VAL A 49 10.14 -19.10 0.29
C VAL A 49 8.96 -19.98 -0.13
N LYS A 50 7.93 -19.36 -0.73
CA LYS A 50 6.74 -20.04 -1.25
C LYS A 50 6.47 -19.51 -2.66
N PRO A 51 6.20 -20.40 -3.65
CA PRO A 51 5.95 -19.96 -5.02
C PRO A 51 4.80 -18.95 -5.08
N ILE A 52 5.04 -17.86 -5.81
CA ILE A 52 4.01 -16.85 -6.09
C ILE A 52 3.08 -17.41 -7.18
N PRO A 53 1.79 -17.08 -7.15
CA PRO A 53 0.87 -17.47 -8.20
C PRO A 53 1.28 -16.92 -9.55
N ASN A 54 1.16 -17.76 -10.58
CA ASN A 54 1.40 -17.37 -11.96
C ASN A 54 0.09 -17.18 -12.74
N ASP A 55 -1.04 -16.94 -12.05
CA ASP A 55 -2.37 -16.81 -12.67
C ASP A 55 -2.66 -15.41 -13.23
N ARG A 56 -1.79 -14.42 -12.97
CA ARG A 56 -1.94 -13.03 -13.42
C ARG A 56 -0.58 -12.41 -13.71
N THR A 57 -0.57 -11.36 -14.53
CA THR A 57 0.63 -10.55 -14.75
C THR A 57 1.06 -9.84 -13.45
N PHE A 58 2.33 -9.47 -13.33
CA PHE A 58 2.89 -8.89 -12.10
C PHE A 58 2.09 -7.66 -11.60
N GLY A 59 1.70 -6.76 -12.49
CA GLY A 59 0.90 -5.57 -12.12
C GLY A 59 -0.47 -5.91 -11.54
N GLU A 60 -1.13 -6.94 -12.08
CA GLU A 60 -2.42 -7.43 -11.56
C GLU A 60 -2.30 -8.19 -10.22
N GLN A 61 -1.07 -8.55 -9.83
CA GLN A 61 -0.78 -9.14 -8.52
C GLN A 61 -0.51 -8.10 -7.44
N LEU A 62 -0.26 -6.84 -7.81
CA LEU A 62 0.08 -5.76 -6.88
C LEU A 62 -0.95 -5.62 -5.75
N MET A 63 -2.24 -5.76 -6.08
CA MET A 63 -3.34 -5.65 -5.11
C MET A 63 -3.50 -6.88 -4.20
N ARG A 64 -2.73 -7.95 -4.40
CA ARG A 64 -2.78 -9.10 -3.48
C ARG A 64 -2.19 -8.70 -2.14
N PRO A 65 -2.73 -9.24 -1.02
CA PRO A 65 -2.22 -8.95 0.31
C PRO A 65 -0.69 -9.10 0.46
N LEU A 66 -0.10 -10.09 -0.21
CA LEU A 66 1.36 -10.32 -0.21
C LEU A 66 2.15 -9.15 -0.79
N PHE A 67 1.65 -8.44 -1.80
CA PHE A 67 2.38 -7.35 -2.45
C PHE A 67 2.05 -6.02 -1.80
N ILE A 68 0.77 -5.64 -1.77
CA ILE A 68 0.36 -4.30 -1.30
C ILE A 68 0.78 -4.03 0.14
N VAL A 69 0.48 -4.97 1.05
CA VAL A 69 0.77 -4.76 2.48
C VAL A 69 2.27 -4.80 2.73
N HIS A 70 2.99 -5.62 1.97
CA HIS A 70 4.44 -5.75 2.07
C HIS A 70 5.17 -4.52 1.54
N ILE A 71 4.68 -3.91 0.45
CA ILE A 71 5.17 -2.63 -0.08
C ILE A 71 4.90 -1.50 0.92
N ILE A 72 3.69 -1.43 1.49
CA ILE A 72 3.36 -0.43 2.53
C ILE A 72 4.30 -0.60 3.72
N PHE A 73 4.52 -1.84 4.17
CA PHE A 73 5.43 -2.13 5.28
C PHE A 73 6.88 -1.73 4.94
N ALA A 74 7.38 -2.10 3.77
CA ALA A 74 8.75 -1.76 3.35
C ALA A 74 8.93 -0.24 3.23
N GLY A 75 8.01 0.45 2.58
CA GLY A 75 8.05 1.89 2.38
C GLY A 75 7.93 2.67 3.68
N TYR A 76 6.97 2.31 4.53
CA TYR A 76 6.69 3.09 5.75
C TYR A 76 7.61 2.71 6.91
N MET A 77 7.88 1.42 7.13
CA MET A 77 8.58 0.94 8.33
C MET A 77 10.08 0.74 8.11
N CYS A 78 10.49 0.27 6.93
CA CYS A 78 11.90 -0.03 6.68
C CYS A 78 12.63 1.21 6.15
N SER A 79 12.12 1.82 5.08
CA SER A 79 12.82 2.91 4.38
C SER A 79 12.93 4.21 5.19
N THR A 80 11.97 4.52 6.07
CA THR A 80 11.98 5.80 6.82
C THR A 80 12.79 5.73 8.12
N SER A 81 12.87 4.54 8.74
CA SER A 81 13.52 4.34 10.03
C SER A 81 15.00 4.77 10.04
N ILE A 82 15.67 4.68 8.89
CA ILE A 82 17.08 5.09 8.74
C ILE A 82 17.28 6.58 9.03
N PHE A 83 16.31 7.44 8.72
CA PHE A 83 16.42 8.88 9.01
C PHE A 83 16.37 9.14 10.51
N TYR A 84 15.53 8.39 11.24
CA TYR A 84 15.52 8.46 12.70
C TYR A 84 16.85 7.97 13.29
N PHE A 85 17.39 6.85 12.77
CA PHE A 85 18.70 6.36 13.20
C PHE A 85 19.81 7.39 12.96
N LEU A 86 19.86 8.00 11.77
CA LEU A 86 20.79 9.09 11.47
C LEU A 86 20.62 10.28 12.44
N ASN A 87 19.38 10.64 12.79
CA ASN A 87 19.12 11.68 13.79
C ASN A 87 19.67 11.31 15.17
N VAL A 88 19.53 10.05 15.61
CA VAL A 88 20.13 9.58 16.87
C VAL A 88 21.67 9.64 16.83
N LEU A 89 22.27 9.46 15.65
CA LEU A 89 23.71 9.63 15.44
C LEU A 89 24.18 11.09 15.36
N GLY A 90 23.26 12.05 15.48
CA GLY A 90 23.55 13.49 15.46
C GLY A 90 23.61 14.08 14.05
N TYR A 91 23.03 13.41 13.06
CA TYR A 91 22.82 13.98 11.73
C TYR A 91 21.48 14.74 11.68
N ASP A 92 21.50 15.93 11.10
CA ASP A 92 20.32 16.68 10.72
C ASP A 92 20.42 16.99 9.22
N ASN A 93 19.41 16.60 8.44
CA ASN A 93 19.44 16.71 6.97
C ASN A 93 20.74 16.21 6.30
N PHE A 94 21.27 15.08 6.77
CA PHE A 94 22.54 14.47 6.33
C PHE A 94 23.82 15.25 6.68
N GLU A 95 23.72 16.36 7.41
CA GLU A 95 24.85 17.10 7.94
C GLU A 95 25.06 16.76 9.41
N LYS A 96 26.31 16.47 9.80
CA LYS A 96 26.64 16.23 11.19
C LYS A 96 26.74 17.57 11.90
N ALA A 97 25.89 17.81 12.89
CA ALA A 97 25.89 19.07 13.63
C ALA A 97 27.25 19.32 14.29
N ILE A 98 27.97 20.34 13.83
CA ILE A 98 29.25 20.76 14.41
C ILE A 98 28.95 21.35 15.80
N GLY A 99 29.41 20.71 16.87
CA GLY A 99 29.13 21.11 18.25
C GLY A 99 27.77 20.63 18.79
N GLY A 100 27.10 19.70 18.11
CA GLY A 100 25.85 19.08 18.59
C GLY A 100 26.03 18.23 19.86
N PRO A 101 24.94 17.86 20.55
CA PRO A 101 25.00 17.02 21.74
C PRO A 101 25.66 15.67 21.43
N LEU A 102 26.43 15.15 22.39
CA LEU A 102 27.03 13.81 22.32
C LEU A 102 25.94 12.77 22.03
N ILE A 103 26.30 11.74 21.24
CA ILE A 103 25.38 10.64 20.89
C ILE A 103 24.84 10.03 22.20
N ASN A 104 23.51 10.05 22.34
CA ASN A 104 22.86 9.42 23.49
C ASN A 104 22.87 7.90 23.29
N GLN A 105 23.81 7.24 23.97
CA GLN A 105 24.03 5.80 23.85
C GLN A 105 22.79 4.97 24.20
N THR A 106 22.07 5.33 25.26
CA THR A 106 20.82 4.64 25.64
C THR A 106 19.76 4.77 24.55
N LYS A 107 19.64 5.97 23.95
CA LYS A 107 18.69 6.18 22.84
C LYS A 107 19.08 5.35 21.62
N LEU A 108 20.37 5.22 21.32
CA LEU A 108 20.87 4.39 20.22
C LEU A 108 20.57 2.90 20.44
N GLU A 109 20.81 2.39 21.65
CA GLU A 109 20.50 1.01 22.04
C GLU A 109 19.01 0.70 21.89
N LEU A 110 18.15 1.58 22.40
CA LEU A 110 16.70 1.45 22.25
C LEU A 110 16.25 1.53 20.78
N THR A 111 16.89 2.39 19.98
CA THR A 111 16.61 2.51 18.54
C THR A 111 16.97 1.22 17.81
N ALA A 112 18.14 0.65 18.09
CA ALA A 112 18.55 -0.63 17.56
C ALA A 112 17.57 -1.74 17.96
N GLN A 113 17.17 -1.79 19.22
CA GLN A 113 16.19 -2.76 19.73
C GLN A 113 14.82 -2.65 19.02
N CYS A 114 14.31 -1.44 18.84
CA CYS A 114 13.08 -1.20 18.08
C CYS A 114 13.19 -1.72 16.64
N GLN A 115 14.34 -1.49 15.98
CA GLN A 115 14.57 -1.99 14.62
C GLN A 115 14.60 -3.52 14.56
N ARG A 116 15.18 -4.18 15.57
CA ARG A 116 15.13 -5.66 15.68
C ARG A 116 13.70 -6.17 15.80
N PHE A 117 12.87 -5.51 16.61
CA PHE A 117 11.45 -5.86 16.72
C PHE A 117 10.68 -5.61 15.43
N TYR A 118 11.01 -4.56 14.66
CA TYR A 118 10.43 -4.38 13.33
C TYR A 118 10.83 -5.50 12.38
N CYS A 119 12.09 -5.93 12.37
CA CYS A 119 12.56 -7.04 11.55
C CYS A 119 11.85 -8.37 11.94
N LEU A 120 11.72 -8.66 13.23
CA LEU A 120 10.97 -9.81 13.72
C LEU A 120 9.48 -9.75 13.32
N GLY A 121 8.85 -8.59 13.53
CA GLY A 121 7.47 -8.35 13.14
C GLY A 121 7.26 -8.54 11.64
N HIS A 122 8.22 -8.10 10.83
CA HIS A 122 8.22 -8.30 9.38
C HIS A 122 8.26 -9.78 9.00
N ALA A 123 9.19 -10.54 9.59
CA ALA A 123 9.31 -11.98 9.37
C ALA A 123 8.03 -12.73 9.78
N ALA A 124 7.48 -12.42 10.96
CA ALA A 124 6.24 -13.02 11.47
C ALA A 124 5.04 -12.68 10.59
N PHE A 125 4.91 -11.42 10.20
CA PHE A 125 3.85 -10.94 9.33
C PHE A 125 3.83 -11.67 7.98
N VAL A 126 4.99 -11.73 7.31
CA VAL A 126 5.07 -12.39 6.00
C VAL A 126 4.93 -13.90 6.12
N SER A 127 5.46 -14.50 7.19
CA SER A 127 5.23 -15.92 7.48
C SER A 127 3.73 -16.23 7.61
N GLY A 128 2.99 -15.37 8.31
CA GLY A 128 1.53 -15.47 8.43
C GLY A 128 0.84 -15.38 7.08
N ILE A 129 1.14 -14.35 6.27
CA ILE A 129 0.58 -14.23 4.92
C ILE A 129 0.86 -15.49 4.12
N LEU A 130 2.13 -15.88 3.98
CA LEU A 130 2.53 -17.01 3.16
C LEU A 130 1.94 -18.33 3.66
N GLY A 131 1.80 -18.53 4.97
CA GLY A 131 1.19 -19.72 5.56
C GLY A 131 -0.30 -19.87 5.18
N PHE A 132 -1.07 -18.79 5.25
CA PHE A 132 -2.50 -18.80 4.96
C PHE A 132 -2.86 -18.52 3.49
N MET A 133 -1.85 -18.19 2.68
CA MET A 133 -1.97 -17.94 1.26
C MET A 133 -2.43 -19.18 0.50
N LYS A 134 -3.72 -19.22 0.13
CA LYS A 134 -4.36 -20.27 -0.68
C LYS A 134 -4.83 -19.70 -2.00
N TYR A 135 -4.01 -19.83 -3.04
CA TYR A 135 -4.33 -19.33 -4.38
C TYR A 135 -4.83 -20.40 -5.35
N GLU A 136 -5.06 -21.61 -4.86
CA GLU A 136 -5.72 -22.67 -5.60
C GLU A 136 -7.23 -22.42 -5.64
N LYS A 137 -7.69 -21.56 -6.55
CA LYS A 137 -9.08 -21.56 -6.98
C LYS A 137 -9.14 -21.40 -8.49
N LYS A 138 -9.70 -22.42 -9.17
CA LYS A 138 -10.26 -22.23 -10.51
C LYS A 138 -11.24 -21.06 -10.42
N LYS A 139 -11.12 -20.07 -11.30
CA LYS A 139 -12.03 -18.91 -11.33
C LYS A 139 -13.45 -19.42 -11.62
N THR A 140 -14.28 -19.59 -10.59
CA THR A 140 -15.68 -20.03 -10.74
C THR A 140 -16.58 -18.92 -11.26
N TYR A 141 -16.16 -17.66 -11.10
CA TYR A 141 -16.92 -16.48 -11.46
C TYR A 141 -16.06 -15.57 -12.33
N TYR A 142 -16.66 -15.04 -13.40
CA TYR A 142 -16.09 -13.98 -14.22
C TYR A 142 -16.94 -12.72 -14.05
N ILE A 143 -16.28 -11.56 -14.01
CA ILE A 143 -16.97 -10.27 -14.05
C ILE A 143 -17.08 -9.91 -15.52
N GLU A 144 -18.29 -9.63 -15.98
CA GLU A 144 -18.52 -9.15 -17.32
C GLU A 144 -18.07 -7.68 -17.44
N VAL A 145 -16.82 -7.49 -17.88
CA VAL A 145 -16.19 -6.17 -17.98
C VAL A 145 -16.95 -5.26 -18.97
N ASN A 146 -17.60 -5.86 -19.97
CA ASN A 146 -18.41 -5.14 -20.94
C ASN A 146 -19.60 -4.44 -20.28
N THR A 147 -20.22 -4.98 -19.24
CA THR A 147 -21.36 -4.35 -18.57
C THR A 147 -20.93 -3.43 -17.43
N LEU A 148 -19.71 -3.59 -16.90
CA LEU A 148 -19.16 -2.80 -15.79
C LEU A 148 -19.15 -1.29 -16.09
N ALA A 149 -18.68 -0.86 -17.27
CA ALA A 149 -18.68 0.56 -17.63
C ALA A 149 -20.10 1.17 -17.67
N ASN A 150 -21.11 0.37 -18.06
CA ASN A 150 -22.50 0.83 -18.07
C ASN A 150 -23.06 0.91 -16.65
N LEU A 151 -22.73 -0.06 -15.79
CA LEU A 151 -23.15 -0.07 -14.38
C LEU A 151 -22.57 1.13 -13.63
N LEU A 152 -21.27 1.36 -13.75
CA LEU A 152 -20.57 2.49 -13.11
C LEU A 152 -21.12 3.83 -13.59
N MET A 153 -21.38 3.97 -14.90
CA MET A 153 -22.02 5.18 -15.44
C MET A 153 -23.42 5.39 -14.85
N ARG A 154 -24.24 4.34 -14.75
CA ARG A 154 -25.58 4.43 -14.13
C ARG A 154 -25.50 4.86 -12.67
N ILE A 155 -24.57 4.30 -11.91
CA ILE A 155 -24.32 4.71 -10.52
C ILE A 155 -23.95 6.18 -10.47
N ALA A 156 -23.04 6.66 -11.33
CA ALA A 156 -22.65 8.07 -11.38
C ALA A 156 -23.84 8.99 -11.70
N ILE A 157 -24.58 8.69 -12.77
CA ILE A 157 -25.71 9.51 -13.22
C ILE A 157 -26.85 9.54 -12.19
N ILE A 158 -27.07 8.46 -11.42
CA ILE A 158 -28.14 8.41 -10.41
C ILE A 158 -27.68 9.07 -9.10
N SER A 159 -26.47 8.75 -8.62
CA SER A 159 -25.99 9.25 -7.34
C SER A 159 -25.72 10.76 -7.33
N PHE A 160 -25.32 11.35 -8.47
CA PHE A 160 -25.12 12.80 -8.57
C PHE A 160 -26.39 13.62 -8.26
N PRO A 161 -27.52 13.47 -8.99
CA PRO A 161 -28.74 14.22 -8.71
C PRO A 161 -29.33 13.89 -7.35
N VAL A 162 -29.25 12.63 -6.89
CA VAL A 162 -29.70 12.24 -5.55
C VAL A 162 -28.89 12.97 -4.48
N SER A 163 -27.56 13.11 -4.67
CA SER A 163 -26.74 13.90 -3.74
C SER A 163 -27.24 15.35 -3.65
N ILE A 164 -27.52 16.00 -4.79
CA ILE A 164 -28.04 17.38 -4.83
C ILE A 164 -29.38 17.49 -4.10
N ILE A 165 -30.26 16.50 -4.22
CA ILE A 165 -31.53 16.46 -3.46
C ILE A 165 -31.25 16.41 -1.96
N PHE A 166 -30.32 15.55 -1.53
CA PHE A 166 -29.97 15.39 -0.12
C PHE A 166 -29.26 16.60 0.48
N TRP A 167 -28.53 17.37 -0.33
CA TRP A 167 -27.98 18.66 0.09
C TRP A 167 -29.06 19.66 0.52
N ARG A 168 -30.24 19.62 -0.13
CA ARG A 168 -31.34 20.55 0.15
C ARG A 168 -32.21 20.14 1.33
N LEU A 169 -32.12 18.90 1.78
CA LEU A 169 -32.93 18.37 2.87
C LEU A 169 -32.16 18.44 4.20
N PRO A 170 -32.63 19.21 5.18
CA PRO A 170 -31.98 19.31 6.48
C PRO A 170 -31.93 17.92 7.15
N GLY A 171 -30.75 17.51 7.62
CA GLY A 171 -30.49 16.20 8.21
C GLY A 171 -29.95 15.12 7.26
N LEU A 172 -29.95 15.35 5.94
CA LEU A 172 -29.40 14.40 4.96
C LEU A 172 -28.05 14.82 4.36
N SER A 173 -27.43 15.89 4.89
CA SER A 173 -26.15 16.41 4.40
C SER A 173 -25.00 15.42 4.49
N GLN A 174 -25.02 14.47 5.43
CA GLN A 174 -24.03 13.40 5.49
C GLN A 174 -24.08 12.58 4.20
N PHE A 175 -25.25 12.07 3.82
CA PHE A 175 -25.45 11.27 2.61
C PHE A 175 -25.11 12.02 1.33
N TYR A 176 -25.25 13.36 1.30
CA TYR A 176 -24.75 14.17 0.19
C TYR A 176 -23.26 13.91 -0.06
N PHE A 177 -22.42 13.97 0.97
CA PHE A 177 -20.98 13.78 0.80
C PHE A 177 -20.66 12.37 0.29
N GLN A 178 -21.27 11.33 0.85
CA GLN A 178 -21.00 9.96 0.39
C GLN A 178 -21.53 9.69 -1.02
N LEU A 179 -22.71 10.19 -1.39
CA LEU A 179 -23.26 10.01 -2.74
C LEU A 179 -22.52 10.84 -3.79
N ASN A 180 -22.06 12.04 -3.43
CA ASN A 180 -21.23 12.86 -4.29
C ASN A 180 -19.89 12.16 -4.57
N SER A 181 -19.20 11.68 -3.51
CA SER A 181 -17.98 10.87 -3.66
C SER A 181 -18.22 9.60 -4.47
N LEU A 182 -19.32 8.88 -4.24
CA LEU A 182 -19.68 7.69 -5.01
C LEU A 182 -19.87 8.01 -6.50
N SER A 183 -20.57 9.11 -6.80
CA SER A 183 -20.78 9.56 -8.17
C SER A 183 -19.45 9.87 -8.86
N PHE A 184 -18.58 10.58 -8.17
CA PHE A 184 -17.27 10.96 -8.68
C PHE A 184 -16.42 9.73 -8.99
N ILE A 185 -16.24 8.84 -8.01
CA ILE A 185 -15.46 7.61 -8.17
C ILE A 185 -16.02 6.74 -9.31
N ALA A 186 -17.34 6.53 -9.33
CA ALA A 186 -18.01 5.73 -10.35
C ALA A 186 -17.88 6.36 -11.74
N GLY A 187 -17.99 7.69 -11.86
CA GLY A 187 -17.82 8.42 -13.11
C GLY A 187 -16.41 8.30 -13.67
N THR A 188 -15.38 8.51 -12.84
CA THR A 188 -13.97 8.39 -13.23
C THR A 188 -13.61 6.96 -13.64
N LEU A 189 -14.04 5.96 -12.88
CA LEU A 189 -13.82 4.55 -13.25
C LEU A 189 -14.59 4.17 -14.52
N ALA A 190 -15.83 4.63 -14.67
CA ALA A 190 -16.62 4.39 -15.89
C ALA A 190 -15.91 4.97 -17.12
N LEU A 191 -15.29 6.15 -17.01
CA LEU A 191 -14.48 6.75 -18.07
C LEU A 191 -13.25 5.88 -18.39
N ALA A 192 -12.51 5.47 -17.36
CA ALA A 192 -11.32 4.63 -17.50
C ALA A 192 -11.61 3.30 -18.20
N PHE A 193 -12.79 2.70 -17.96
CA PHE A 193 -13.21 1.49 -18.67
C PHE A 193 -13.85 1.78 -20.05
N ALA A 194 -14.55 2.90 -20.23
CA ALA A 194 -15.24 3.22 -21.48
C ALA A 194 -14.27 3.50 -22.64
N ILE A 195 -13.10 4.10 -22.35
CA ILE A 195 -12.08 4.42 -23.37
C ILE A 195 -11.53 3.13 -24.03
N PRO A 196 -10.97 2.15 -23.29
CA PRO A 196 -10.51 0.89 -23.89
C PRO A 196 -11.63 0.08 -24.53
N LEU A 197 -12.84 0.09 -23.94
CA LEU A 197 -14.01 -0.64 -24.44
C LEU A 197 -14.69 0.03 -25.63
N LYS A 198 -14.17 1.17 -26.12
CA LYS A 198 -14.72 1.93 -27.27
C LYS A 198 -16.21 2.21 -27.14
N LYS A 199 -16.66 2.64 -25.96
CA LYS A 199 -18.06 2.99 -25.68
C LYS A 199 -18.28 4.51 -25.76
N PRO A 200 -18.57 5.09 -26.94
CA PRO A 200 -18.52 6.54 -27.15
C PRO A 200 -19.49 7.31 -26.25
N THR A 201 -20.71 6.79 -26.05
CA THR A 201 -21.71 7.43 -25.17
C THR A 201 -21.22 7.54 -23.74
N ASN A 202 -20.67 6.46 -23.19
CA ASN A 202 -20.15 6.46 -21.82
C ASN A 202 -18.92 7.37 -21.71
N THR A 203 -18.02 7.34 -22.70
CA THR A 203 -16.84 8.21 -22.71
C THR A 203 -17.23 9.69 -22.70
N ILE A 204 -18.25 10.09 -23.47
CA ILE A 204 -18.72 11.48 -23.50
C ILE A 204 -19.34 11.86 -22.16
N ILE A 205 -20.30 11.07 -21.65
CA ILE A 205 -21.03 11.41 -20.42
C ILE A 205 -20.08 11.44 -19.22
N CYS A 206 -19.26 10.40 -19.06
CA CYS A 206 -18.30 10.33 -17.96
C CYS A 206 -17.15 11.33 -18.14
N GLY A 207 -16.78 11.69 -19.37
CA GLY A 207 -15.82 12.75 -19.66
C GLY A 207 -16.31 14.12 -19.19
N VAL A 208 -17.57 14.46 -19.46
CA VAL A 208 -18.18 15.72 -18.97
C VAL A 208 -18.22 15.74 -17.44
N LEU A 209 -18.66 14.63 -16.81
CA LEU A 209 -18.67 14.53 -15.35
C LEU A 209 -17.25 14.66 -14.75
N TYR A 210 -16.25 14.04 -15.37
CA TYR A 210 -14.87 14.14 -14.92
C TYR A 210 -14.34 15.58 -15.00
N ILE A 211 -14.52 16.24 -16.15
CA ILE A 211 -14.09 17.65 -16.33
C ILE A 211 -14.78 18.56 -15.32
N PHE A 212 -16.07 18.39 -15.08
CA PHE A 212 -16.81 19.18 -14.09
C PHE A 212 -16.24 19.01 -12.69
N ASN A 213 -16.00 17.76 -12.25
CA ASN A 213 -15.44 17.50 -10.92
C ASN A 213 -13.99 17.96 -10.81
N PHE A 214 -13.18 17.79 -11.86
CA PHE A 214 -11.82 18.28 -11.91
C PHE A 214 -11.77 19.81 -11.78
N TYR A 215 -12.67 20.52 -12.44
CA TYR A 215 -12.81 21.97 -12.31
C TYR A 215 -13.18 22.40 -10.87
N GLN A 216 -14.11 21.69 -10.22
CA GLN A 216 -14.46 21.96 -8.82
C GLN A 216 -13.27 21.72 -7.87
N ALA A 217 -12.51 20.65 -8.08
CA ALA A 217 -11.33 20.33 -7.29
C ALA A 217 -10.20 21.37 -7.45
N LEU A 218 -10.04 21.92 -8.66
CA LEU A 218 -9.11 23.03 -8.91
C LEU A 218 -9.53 24.29 -8.13
N ILE A 219 -10.81 24.63 -8.12
CA ILE A 219 -11.33 25.78 -7.37
C ILE A 219 -11.23 25.56 -5.85
N SER A 220 -11.40 24.33 -5.37
CA SER A 220 -11.32 24.00 -3.95
C SER A 220 -9.89 24.00 -3.39
N GLY A 221 -8.88 24.17 -4.25
CA GLY A 221 -7.47 24.11 -3.88
C GLY A 221 -6.98 22.69 -3.57
N PHE A 222 -7.49 21.69 -4.32
CA PHE A 222 -7.18 20.26 -4.13
C PHE A 222 -7.53 19.72 -2.74
N LYS A 223 -8.46 20.35 -2.03
CA LYS A 223 -8.99 19.82 -0.76
C LYS A 223 -9.82 18.55 -0.97
N GLU A 224 -10.38 18.40 -2.16
CA GLU A 224 -11.12 17.21 -2.58
C GLU A 224 -10.19 16.23 -3.31
N PRO A 225 -10.25 14.93 -3.02
CA PRO A 225 -9.39 13.95 -3.64
C PRO A 225 -9.68 13.85 -5.14
N ILE A 226 -8.69 14.20 -5.96
CA ILE A 226 -8.73 13.92 -7.40
C ILE A 226 -8.19 12.51 -7.59
N ILE A 227 -9.04 11.61 -8.09
CA ILE A 227 -8.55 10.33 -8.61
C ILE A 227 -7.99 10.62 -9.99
N ILE A 228 -6.65 10.65 -10.08
CA ILE A 228 -5.87 10.69 -11.32
C ILE A 228 -5.67 9.25 -11.82
#